data_AF-T2IK41-F1
#
_entry.id   AF-T2IK41-F1
#
_cell.length_a   1.000
_cell.length_b   1.000
_cell.length_c   1.000
_cell.angle_alpha   90.00
_cell.angle_beta   90.00
_cell.angle_gamma   90.00
#
_symmetry.space_group_name_H-M   'P 1'
#
loop_
_entity.id
_entity.type
_entity.pdbx_description
1 polymer ?
#
loop_
_entity_poly.entity_id
_entity_poly.type
_entity_poly.pdbx_seq_one_letter_code
_entity_poly.pdbx_strand_id
1 'polypeptide(L)'
;MELANNGGQLVVNERSNNVAIAQPTSSLFNSDGTSTARIQLTFPDGNKQKLAQSYYQHQSTWRQVTFDYWQVKWSEALAEIPTHRYSTFYLVTGLLLPIWDRLGEGNIKVYRLVTQCGQALLGRVIYHSEINSIYRNFQVDSEQDLTSEQLYQIVAEEGNTINLNRWQLKRSRIANNYRLEIFPVHSKVEVDYLKTKGAFTEMINYQLRVFLPNEPLIATRIIEQLNI
;
A
#
# COMPACT_ATOMS: atom_id res chain seq x y z
N MET A 1 4.02 3.79 -25.14
CA MET A 1 4.84 3.50 -26.34
C MET A 1 6.17 4.24 -26.33
N GLU A 2 6.22 5.53 -25.95
CA GLU A 2 7.48 6.30 -25.88
C GLU A 2 8.57 5.65 -24.99
N LEU A 3 8.19 5.04 -23.87
CA LEU A 3 9.11 4.30 -22.98
C LEU A 3 9.65 3.00 -23.60
N ALA A 4 8.89 2.34 -24.49
CA ALA A 4 9.36 1.16 -25.22
C ALA A 4 10.34 1.57 -26.33
N ASN A 5 10.08 2.71 -26.99
CA ASN A 5 10.95 3.27 -28.03
C ASN A 5 12.30 3.78 -27.47
N ASN A 6 12.35 4.15 -26.18
CA ASN A 6 13.57 4.58 -25.49
C ASN A 6 14.34 3.41 -24.81
N GLY A 7 14.21 2.19 -25.32
CA GLY A 7 14.97 1.02 -24.83
C GLY A 7 14.32 0.27 -23.65
N GLY A 8 13.04 0.48 -23.40
CA GLY A 8 12.26 -0.29 -22.42
C GLY A 8 11.94 -1.70 -22.91
N GLN A 9 12.21 -2.71 -22.08
CA GLN A 9 11.83 -4.10 -22.32
C GLN A 9 10.34 -4.31 -22.05
N LEU A 10 9.64 -4.94 -22.98
CA LEU A 10 8.24 -5.34 -22.83
C LEU A 10 8.19 -6.66 -22.05
N VAL A 11 7.58 -6.64 -20.87
CA VAL A 11 7.66 -7.78 -19.94
C VAL A 11 6.30 -8.21 -19.40
N VAL A 12 6.16 -9.51 -19.16
CA VAL A 12 5.03 -10.12 -18.46
C VAL A 12 5.57 -10.96 -17.30
N ASN A 13 4.86 -10.96 -16.18
CA ASN A 13 5.20 -11.77 -15.02
C ASN A 13 4.54 -13.15 -15.10
N GLU A 14 5.33 -14.21 -15.22
CA GLU A 14 4.82 -15.58 -15.43
C GLU A 14 3.92 -16.09 -14.29
N ARG A 15 4.10 -15.59 -13.06
CA ARG A 15 3.35 -16.04 -11.88
C ARG A 15 2.04 -15.28 -11.69
N SER A 16 2.04 -13.98 -11.99
CA SER A 16 0.90 -13.10 -11.72
C SER A 16 0.13 -12.68 -12.98
N ASN A 17 0.65 -13.00 -14.18
CA ASN A 17 0.17 -12.49 -15.47
C ASN A 17 0.17 -10.96 -15.61
N ASN A 18 0.75 -10.23 -14.65
CA ASN A 18 0.89 -8.78 -14.73
C ASN A 18 1.82 -8.39 -15.88
N VAL A 19 1.51 -7.26 -16.52
CA VAL A 19 2.23 -6.73 -17.67
C VAL A 19 2.86 -5.38 -17.34
N ALA A 20 4.08 -5.13 -17.81
CA ALA A 20 4.81 -3.89 -17.53
C ALA A 20 5.79 -3.53 -18.66
N ILE A 21 6.31 -2.30 -18.62
CA ILE A 21 7.52 -1.89 -19.35
C ILE A 21 8.67 -1.77 -18.34
N ALA A 22 9.74 -2.52 -18.55
CA ALA A 22 10.93 -2.53 -17.71
C ALA A 22 12.04 -1.66 -18.32
N GLN A 23 12.62 -0.76 -17.55
CA GLN A 23 13.71 0.10 -18.02
C GLN A 23 14.73 0.36 -16.90
N PRO A 24 16.02 0.56 -17.21
CA PRO A 24 16.99 1.06 -16.24
C PRO A 24 16.53 2.39 -15.62
N THR A 25 16.79 2.58 -14.33
CA THR A 25 16.51 3.84 -13.62
C THR A 25 17.70 4.21 -12.74
N SER A 26 17.72 5.46 -12.25
CA SER A 26 18.69 5.95 -11.28
C SER A 26 19.01 4.93 -10.17
N SER A 27 20.31 4.67 -9.97
CA SER A 27 20.80 3.79 -8.91
C SER A 27 20.43 4.31 -7.52
N LEU A 28 20.34 3.38 -6.56
CA LEU A 28 20.20 3.72 -5.15
C LEU A 28 21.58 3.68 -4.48
N PHE A 29 21.95 4.76 -3.82
CA PHE A 29 23.12 4.77 -2.93
C PHE A 29 22.72 4.22 -1.57
N ASN A 30 23.44 3.18 -1.15
CA ASN A 30 23.25 2.55 0.14
C ASN A 30 24.05 3.31 1.21
N SER A 31 23.69 3.12 2.48
CA SER A 31 24.36 3.75 3.62
C SER A 31 25.82 3.31 3.79
N ASP A 32 26.22 2.20 3.18
CA ASP A 32 27.59 1.68 3.15
C ASP A 32 28.45 2.30 2.02
N GLY A 33 27.90 3.25 1.26
CA GLY A 33 28.59 3.91 0.15
C GLY A 33 28.54 3.14 -1.17
N THR A 34 27.93 1.96 -1.21
CA THR A 34 27.76 1.19 -2.46
C THR A 34 26.59 1.71 -3.29
N SER A 35 26.69 1.55 -4.62
CA SER A 35 25.60 1.90 -5.55
C SER A 35 24.92 0.65 -6.07
N THR A 36 23.61 0.54 -5.89
CA THR A 36 22.79 -0.56 -6.42
C THR A 36 22.05 -0.10 -7.67
N ALA A 37 22.37 -0.70 -8.82
CA ALA A 37 21.65 -0.47 -10.06
C ALA A 37 20.20 -0.99 -9.97
N ARG A 38 19.26 -0.30 -10.63
CA ARG A 38 17.83 -0.57 -10.49
C ARG A 38 17.10 -0.60 -11.83
N ILE A 39 16.04 -1.40 -11.87
CA ILE A 39 15.08 -1.46 -12.97
C ILE A 39 13.76 -0.89 -12.47
N GLN A 40 13.15 0.00 -13.25
CA GLN A 40 11.79 0.48 -13.03
C GLN A 40 10.82 -0.27 -13.94
N LEU A 41 9.84 -0.92 -13.34
CA LEU A 41 8.65 -1.44 -13.99
C LEU A 41 7.59 -0.33 -14.01
N THR A 42 7.02 -0.08 -15.17
CA THR A 42 5.89 0.84 -15.36
C THR A 42 4.67 0.04 -15.80
N PHE A 43 3.61 0.09 -15.01
CA PHE A 43 2.37 -0.66 -15.23
C PHE A 43 1.34 0.14 -16.05
N PRO A 44 0.27 -0.51 -16.58
CA PRO A 44 -0.77 0.15 -17.36
C PRO A 44 -1.47 1.32 -16.64
N ASP A 45 -1.62 1.23 -15.32
CA ASP A 45 -2.22 2.28 -14.47
C ASP A 45 -1.27 3.45 -14.17
N GLY A 46 -0.07 3.45 -14.75
CA GLY A 46 0.96 4.45 -14.53
C GLY A 46 1.75 4.25 -13.23
N ASN A 47 1.41 3.26 -12.40
CA ASN A 47 2.20 2.93 -11.22
C ASN A 47 3.60 2.49 -11.62
N LYS A 48 4.56 2.84 -10.76
CA LYS A 48 5.98 2.56 -10.97
C LYS A 48 6.52 1.76 -9.81
N GLN A 49 7.22 0.68 -10.12
CA GLN A 49 7.89 -0.15 -9.14
C GLN A 49 9.37 -0.26 -9.47
N LYS A 50 10.23 0.06 -8.50
CA LYS A 50 11.68 0.02 -8.69
C LYS A 50 12.27 -1.20 -7.99
N LEU A 51 12.86 -2.11 -8.77
CA LEU A 51 13.54 -3.33 -8.31
C LEU A 51 15.05 -3.15 -8.36
N ALA A 52 15.79 -3.88 -7.52
CA ALA A 52 17.23 -4.05 -7.72
C ALA A 52 17.47 -4.83 -9.01
N GLN A 53 18.48 -4.45 -9.79
CA GLN A 53 18.77 -5.09 -11.07
C GLN A 53 19.14 -6.57 -10.91
N SER A 54 19.92 -6.91 -9.89
CA SER A 54 20.27 -8.30 -9.57
C SER A 54 19.03 -9.16 -9.27
N TYR A 55 18.07 -8.62 -8.51
CA TYR A 55 16.81 -9.29 -8.23
C TYR A 55 15.99 -9.50 -9.52
N TYR A 56 15.86 -8.45 -10.34
CA TYR A 56 15.14 -8.51 -11.62
C TYR A 56 15.72 -9.61 -12.53
N GLN A 57 17.05 -9.68 -12.66
CA GLN A 57 17.72 -10.63 -13.54
C GLN A 57 17.69 -12.07 -13.05
N HIS A 58 17.86 -12.30 -11.74
CA HIS A 58 18.13 -13.66 -11.23
C HIS A 58 17.02 -14.27 -10.39
N GLN A 59 16.13 -13.47 -9.81
CA GLN A 59 15.14 -13.94 -8.83
C GLN A 59 13.70 -13.60 -9.22
N SER A 60 13.51 -12.70 -10.20
CA SER A 60 12.19 -12.29 -10.62
C SER A 60 11.59 -13.24 -11.68
N THR A 61 10.27 -13.28 -11.72
CA THR A 61 9.47 -14.04 -12.71
C THR A 61 9.04 -13.17 -13.90
N TRP A 62 9.71 -12.02 -14.10
CA TRP A 62 9.46 -11.18 -15.27
C TRP A 62 10.22 -11.74 -16.47
N ARG A 63 9.53 -11.87 -17.60
CA ARG A 63 10.10 -12.33 -18.87
C ARG A 63 9.79 -11.33 -19.95
N GLN A 64 10.80 -11.10 -20.80
CA GLN A 64 10.59 -10.35 -22.03
C GLN A 64 9.72 -11.18 -22.98
N VAL A 65 8.75 -10.51 -23.60
CA VAL A 65 7.78 -11.12 -24.51
C VAL A 65 7.73 -10.37 -25.83
N THR A 66 7.08 -10.94 -26.85
CA THR A 66 6.84 -10.27 -28.13
C THR A 66 5.89 -9.09 -27.95
N PHE A 67 5.98 -8.12 -28.88
CA PHE A 67 5.10 -6.96 -28.87
C PHE A 67 3.62 -7.36 -28.95
N ASP A 68 3.27 -8.30 -29.84
CA ASP A 68 1.87 -8.72 -30.04
C ASP A 68 1.26 -9.32 -28.76
N TYR A 69 2.00 -10.23 -28.10
CA TYR A 69 1.55 -10.84 -26.86
C TYR A 69 1.44 -9.81 -25.74
N TRP A 70 2.44 -8.92 -25.64
CA TRP A 70 2.45 -7.84 -24.66
C TRP A 70 1.29 -6.88 -24.87
N GLN A 71 0.97 -6.52 -26.11
CA GLN A 71 -0.08 -5.57 -26.46
C GLN A 71 -1.46 -6.10 -26.04
N VAL A 72 -1.72 -7.39 -26.27
CA VAL A 72 -2.95 -8.05 -25.81
C VAL A 72 -3.04 -7.96 -24.30
N LYS A 73 -2.00 -8.37 -23.57
CA LYS A 73 -1.99 -8.33 -22.10
C LYS A 73 -2.09 -6.92 -21.53
N TRP A 74 -1.42 -5.96 -22.15
CA TRP A 74 -1.50 -4.55 -21.77
C TRP A 74 -2.92 -4.00 -21.95
N SER A 75 -3.59 -4.36 -23.05
CA SER A 75 -4.96 -3.91 -23.32
C SER A 75 -5.97 -4.55 -22.37
N GLU A 76 -5.83 -5.85 -22.08
CA GLU A 76 -6.62 -6.56 -21.07
C GLU A 76 -6.50 -5.88 -19.70
N ALA A 77 -5.26 -5.68 -19.23
CA ALA A 77 -5.01 -5.02 -17.94
C ALA A 77 -5.49 -3.56 -17.92
N LEU A 78 -5.42 -2.86 -19.04
CA LEU A 78 -5.93 -1.48 -19.15
C LEU A 78 -7.46 -1.43 -19.06
N ALA A 79 -8.16 -2.41 -19.61
CA ALA A 79 -9.62 -2.50 -19.54
C ALA A 79 -10.14 -2.79 -18.12
N GLU A 80 -9.34 -3.44 -17.28
CA GLU A 80 -9.68 -3.71 -15.87
C GLU A 80 -9.47 -2.48 -14.97
N ILE A 81 -8.76 -1.45 -15.43
CA ILE A 81 -8.48 -0.27 -14.61
C ILE A 81 -9.74 0.61 -14.52
N PRO A 82 -10.22 0.93 -13.31
CA PRO A 82 -11.34 1.82 -13.14
C PRO A 82 -10.98 3.22 -13.65
N THR A 83 -11.92 3.87 -14.33
CA THR A 83 -11.75 5.25 -14.85
C THR A 83 -11.46 6.26 -13.75
N HIS A 84 -11.97 6.03 -12.55
CA HIS A 84 -11.81 6.89 -11.39
C HIS A 84 -11.39 6.06 -10.18
N ARG A 85 -10.43 6.58 -9.41
CA ARG A 85 -10.12 6.09 -8.07
C ARG A 85 -10.58 7.13 -7.06
N TYR A 86 -11.38 6.71 -6.10
CA TYR A 86 -11.79 7.53 -4.99
C TYR A 86 -10.90 7.21 -3.78
N SER A 87 -10.44 8.25 -3.08
CA SER A 87 -9.67 8.11 -1.84
C SER A 87 -10.17 9.14 -0.85
N THR A 88 -10.31 8.74 0.41
CA THR A 88 -10.68 9.63 1.50
C THR A 88 -9.42 10.09 2.23
N PHE A 89 -9.35 11.37 2.57
CA PHE A 89 -8.29 11.92 3.42
C PHE A 89 -8.88 13.04 4.28
N TYR A 90 -8.19 13.36 5.37
CA TYR A 90 -8.62 14.42 6.29
C TYR A 90 -7.81 15.68 6.02
N LEU A 91 -8.47 16.83 6.10
CA LEU A 91 -7.87 18.12 5.86
C LEU A 91 -8.16 19.04 7.04
N VAL A 92 -7.11 19.44 7.77
CA VAL A 92 -7.23 20.45 8.82
C VAL A 92 -7.07 21.81 8.17
N THR A 93 -8.09 22.66 8.30
CA THR A 93 -8.16 24.00 7.70
C THR A 93 -8.26 25.07 8.78
N GLY A 94 -7.90 26.31 8.45
CA GLY A 94 -7.97 27.46 9.36
C GLY A 94 -6.59 28.00 9.75
N LEU A 95 -6.44 28.47 10.98
CA LEU A 95 -5.16 28.98 11.51
C LEU A 95 -4.26 27.80 11.90
N LEU A 96 -3.42 27.34 10.98
CA LEU A 96 -2.58 26.16 11.19
C LEU A 96 -1.31 26.42 11.99
N LEU A 97 -0.64 27.55 11.75
CA LEU A 97 0.64 27.86 12.40
C LEU A 97 0.57 27.82 13.94
N PRO A 98 -0.48 28.36 14.60
CA PRO A 98 -0.57 28.35 16.06
C PRO A 98 -0.76 26.97 16.69
N ILE A 99 -1.15 25.96 15.89
CA ILE A 99 -1.51 24.61 16.37
C ILE A 99 -0.64 23.52 15.74
N TRP A 100 0.42 23.92 15.02
CA TRP A 100 1.18 23.03 14.15
C TRP A 100 1.84 21.87 14.90
N ASP A 101 2.32 22.15 16.11
CA ASP A 101 2.91 21.20 17.06
C ASP A 101 1.93 20.10 17.52
N ARG A 102 0.63 20.39 17.51
CA ARG A 102 -0.42 19.46 17.97
C ARG A 102 -0.99 18.57 16.86
N LEU A 103 -0.67 18.87 15.59
CA LEU A 103 -1.17 18.14 14.41
C LEU A 103 -0.38 16.86 14.09
N GLY A 104 0.51 16.42 14.99
CA GLY A 104 1.29 15.20 14.83
C GLY A 104 2.48 15.35 13.87
N GLU A 105 3.36 14.35 13.87
CA GLU A 105 4.61 14.32 13.10
C GLU A 105 4.47 13.67 11.71
N GLY A 106 3.30 13.18 11.32
CA GLY A 106 3.13 12.48 10.03
C GLY A 106 3.16 13.42 8.84
N ASN A 107 2.12 13.41 8.00
CA ASN A 107 2.19 14.14 6.73
C ASN A 107 2.19 15.66 6.96
N ILE A 108 3.26 16.35 6.55
CA ILE A 108 3.36 17.83 6.64
C ILE A 108 2.90 18.55 5.36
N LYS A 109 2.35 17.82 4.38
CA LYS A 109 1.88 18.43 3.12
C LYS A 109 0.66 19.32 3.35
N VAL A 110 0.70 20.49 2.74
CA VAL A 110 -0.42 21.43 2.68
C VAL A 110 -1.05 21.35 1.30
N TYR A 111 -2.34 21.06 1.24
CA TYR A 111 -3.11 21.02 0.00
C TYR A 111 -3.93 22.29 -0.15
N ARG A 112 -4.00 22.78 -1.38
CA ARG A 112 -5.02 23.72 -1.84
C ARG A 112 -5.92 22.96 -2.79
N LEU A 113 -7.22 22.90 -2.48
CA LEU A 113 -8.20 22.22 -3.32
C LEU A 113 -9.46 23.06 -3.48
N VAL A 114 -10.21 22.78 -4.53
CA VAL A 114 -11.53 23.36 -4.77
C VAL A 114 -12.53 22.21 -4.75
N THR A 115 -13.52 22.29 -3.87
CA THR A 115 -14.59 21.29 -3.79
C THR A 115 -15.51 21.40 -5.01
N GLN A 116 -16.33 20.38 -5.24
CA GLN A 116 -17.31 20.39 -6.33
C GLN A 116 -18.33 21.54 -6.22
N CYS A 117 -18.60 22.05 -5.02
CA CYS A 117 -19.44 23.22 -4.80
C CYS A 117 -18.70 24.57 -4.95
N GLY A 118 -17.43 24.57 -5.38
CA GLY A 118 -16.64 25.77 -5.63
C GLY A 118 -15.93 26.35 -4.41
N GLN A 119 -16.00 25.68 -3.26
CA GLN A 119 -15.30 26.15 -2.05
C GLN A 119 -13.81 25.88 -2.17
N ALA A 120 -12.99 26.92 -2.07
CA ALA A 120 -11.55 26.80 -1.98
C ALA A 120 -11.13 26.50 -0.53
N LEU A 121 -10.41 25.39 -0.32
CA LEU A 121 -9.85 24.99 0.96
C LEU A 121 -8.32 25.00 0.89
N LEU A 122 -7.69 25.48 1.96
CA LEU A 122 -6.26 25.38 2.20
C LEU A 122 -6.06 24.72 3.56
N GLY A 123 -5.31 23.63 3.59
CA GLY A 123 -5.17 22.85 4.82
C GLY A 123 -4.03 21.86 4.82
N ARG A 124 -3.67 21.38 6.01
CA ARG A 124 -2.71 20.28 6.18
C ARG A 124 -3.44 18.95 6.02
N VAL A 125 -2.89 18.06 5.20
CA VAL A 125 -3.41 16.70 5.01
C VAL A 125 -3.02 15.85 6.20
N ILE A 126 -4.00 15.12 6.75
CA ILE A 126 -3.83 14.22 7.87
C ILE A 126 -4.23 12.80 7.42
N TYR A 127 -3.41 11.81 7.77
CA TYR A 127 -3.76 10.41 7.53
C TYR A 127 -4.80 9.93 8.51
N HIS A 128 -5.63 8.99 8.10
CA HIS A 128 -6.72 8.51 8.93
C HIS A 128 -6.23 7.85 10.23
N SER A 129 -5.02 7.26 10.20
CA SER A 129 -4.34 6.72 11.39
C SER A 129 -3.98 7.76 12.45
N GLU A 130 -3.85 9.04 12.07
CA GLU A 130 -3.39 10.11 12.97
C GLU A 130 -4.54 10.81 13.70
N ILE A 131 -5.79 10.63 13.23
CA ILE A 131 -6.97 11.34 13.73
C ILE A 131 -7.14 11.21 15.24
N ASN A 132 -7.09 9.99 15.78
CA ASN A 132 -7.30 9.77 17.21
C ASN A 132 -6.14 10.36 18.04
N SER A 133 -4.92 10.38 17.50
CA SER A 133 -3.80 11.08 18.13
C SER A 133 -4.04 12.59 18.19
N ILE A 134 -4.55 13.16 17.09
CA ILE A 134 -4.90 14.58 17.02
C ILE A 134 -6.05 14.90 17.99
N TYR A 135 -7.13 14.12 18.03
CA TYR A 135 -8.21 14.36 19.00
C TYR A 135 -7.70 14.40 20.44
N ARG A 136 -6.80 13.47 20.82
CA ARG A 136 -6.14 13.49 22.13
C ARG A 136 -5.26 14.72 22.34
N ASN A 137 -4.46 15.13 21.35
CA ASN A 137 -3.62 16.33 21.44
C ASN A 137 -4.43 17.62 21.64
N PHE A 138 -5.66 17.65 21.14
CA PHE A 138 -6.59 18.77 21.31
C PHE A 138 -7.57 18.58 22.47
N GLN A 139 -7.48 17.48 23.23
CA GLN A 139 -8.38 17.14 24.35
C GLN A 139 -9.86 17.20 23.94
N VAL A 140 -10.17 16.74 22.73
CA VAL A 140 -11.54 16.67 22.21
C VAL A 140 -12.07 15.28 22.54
N ASP A 141 -13.15 15.21 23.32
CA ASP A 141 -13.90 13.99 23.63
C ASP A 141 -14.73 13.53 22.41
N SER A 142 -14.02 13.20 21.33
CA SER A 142 -14.58 12.58 20.13
C SER A 142 -13.57 11.57 19.60
N GLU A 143 -13.41 10.43 20.26
CA GLU A 143 -12.76 9.31 19.59
C GLU A 143 -13.75 8.79 18.52
N GLN A 144 -13.37 8.91 17.25
CA GLN A 144 -14.11 8.22 16.20
C GLN A 144 -13.71 6.75 16.25
N ASP A 145 -14.67 5.89 16.52
CA ASP A 145 -14.52 4.46 16.24
C ASP A 145 -14.36 4.30 14.73
N LEU A 146 -13.17 3.88 14.32
CA LEU A 146 -12.89 3.64 12.92
C LEU A 146 -13.63 2.36 12.50
N THR A 147 -14.41 2.46 11.42
CA THR A 147 -15.05 1.29 10.80
C THR A 147 -13.99 0.30 10.32
N SER A 148 -14.37 -0.97 10.18
CA SER A 148 -13.45 -2.01 9.70
C SER A 148 -12.96 -1.71 8.28
N GLU A 149 -13.76 -1.05 7.44
CA GLU A 149 -13.37 -0.58 6.10
C GLU A 149 -12.27 0.48 6.18
N GLN A 150 -12.41 1.44 7.09
CA GLN A 150 -11.41 2.49 7.31
C GLN A 150 -10.10 1.90 7.85
N LEU A 151 -10.18 0.97 8.79
CA LEU A 151 -9.03 0.22 9.31
C LEU A 151 -8.32 -0.56 8.20
N TYR A 152 -9.07 -1.23 7.32
CA TYR A 152 -8.51 -1.88 6.14
C TYR A 152 -7.76 -0.90 5.24
N GLN A 153 -8.35 0.26 4.93
CA GLN A 153 -7.73 1.28 4.07
C GLN A 153 -6.43 1.84 4.66
N ILE A 154 -6.41 2.13 5.96
CA ILE A 154 -5.22 2.62 6.69
C ILE A 154 -4.05 1.65 6.51
N VAL A 155 -4.29 0.35 6.60
CA VAL A 155 -3.21 -0.63 6.45
C VAL A 155 -2.89 -0.91 4.99
N ALA A 156 -3.90 -1.19 4.16
CA ALA A 156 -3.72 -1.63 2.78
C ALA A 156 -3.15 -0.51 1.90
N GLU A 157 -3.69 0.71 2.01
CA GLU A 157 -3.35 1.83 1.15
C GLU A 157 -2.25 2.71 1.75
N GLU A 158 -2.47 3.22 2.97
CA GLU A 158 -1.54 4.14 3.63
C GLU A 158 -0.28 3.41 4.13
N GLY A 159 -0.38 2.10 4.40
CA GLY A 159 0.74 1.29 4.89
C GLY A 159 1.03 1.47 6.38
N ASN A 160 0.10 2.11 7.10
CA ASN A 160 0.19 2.30 8.53
C ASN A 160 -0.10 0.98 9.27
N THR A 161 0.44 0.83 10.48
CA THR A 161 0.12 -0.31 11.35
C THR A 161 -0.98 0.12 12.31
N ILE A 162 -2.02 -0.71 12.44
CA ILE A 162 -3.12 -0.49 13.39
C ILE A 162 -3.09 -1.55 14.48
N ASN A 163 -3.67 -1.23 15.63
CA ASN A 163 -3.95 -2.22 16.67
C ASN A 163 -5.32 -2.88 16.40
N LEU A 164 -5.39 -4.19 16.58
CA LEU A 164 -6.61 -5.03 16.58
C LEU A 164 -6.66 -5.77 17.90
N ASN A 165 -7.22 -5.13 18.94
CA ASN A 165 -7.21 -5.64 20.31
C ASN A 165 -5.80 -6.05 20.78
N ARG A 166 -5.54 -7.36 20.87
CA ARG A 166 -4.27 -7.94 21.32
C ARG A 166 -3.24 -8.12 20.20
N TRP A 167 -3.64 -7.90 18.95
CA TRP A 167 -2.80 -8.01 17.77
C TRP A 167 -2.62 -6.64 17.12
N GLN A 168 -1.76 -6.59 16.13
CA GLN A 168 -1.58 -5.49 15.21
C GLN A 168 -1.73 -5.99 13.78
N LEU A 169 -2.26 -5.13 12.92
CA LEU A 169 -2.35 -5.39 11.49
C LEU A 169 -1.42 -4.41 10.77
N LYS A 170 -0.50 -4.96 9.96
CA LYS A 170 0.41 -4.17 9.12
C LYS A 170 0.43 -4.65 7.69
N ARG A 171 0.96 -3.81 6.80
CA ARG A 171 1.26 -4.19 5.42
C ARG A 171 2.68 -4.75 5.32
N SER A 172 2.79 -6.03 4.95
CA SER A 172 4.05 -6.73 4.75
C SER A 172 4.28 -7.04 3.28
N ARG A 173 5.54 -6.90 2.85
CA ARG A 173 5.95 -7.21 1.47
C ARG A 173 6.55 -8.61 1.41
N ILE A 174 5.87 -9.53 0.73
CA ILE A 174 6.26 -10.94 0.63
C ILE A 174 6.25 -11.35 -0.84
N ALA A 175 7.36 -11.93 -1.31
CA ALA A 175 7.53 -12.31 -2.71
C ALA A 175 7.09 -11.20 -3.69
N ASN A 176 7.47 -9.96 -3.37
CA ASN A 176 7.19 -8.74 -4.15
C ASN A 176 5.71 -8.28 -4.20
N ASN A 177 4.81 -8.94 -3.45
CA ASN A 177 3.40 -8.58 -3.29
C ASN A 177 3.14 -8.01 -1.88
N TYR A 178 2.23 -7.05 -1.78
CA TYR A 178 1.75 -6.58 -0.48
C TYR A 178 0.68 -7.53 0.06
N ARG A 179 0.79 -7.83 1.35
CA ARG A 179 -0.17 -8.63 2.11
C ARG A 179 -0.42 -7.98 3.45
N LEU A 180 -1.63 -8.16 3.97
CA LEU A 180 -2.02 -7.74 5.31
C LEU A 180 -1.61 -8.83 6.30
N GLU A 181 -0.75 -8.49 7.24
CA GLU A 181 -0.20 -9.42 8.23
C GLU A 181 -0.68 -9.07 9.63
N ILE A 182 -1.16 -10.10 10.34
CA ILE A 182 -1.47 -10.03 11.76
C ILE A 182 -0.20 -10.40 12.54
N PHE A 183 0.22 -9.52 13.45
CA PHE A 183 1.39 -9.73 14.30
C PHE A 183 1.26 -8.96 15.63
N PRO A 184 2.03 -9.28 16.66
CA PRO A 184 2.72 -10.55 16.82
C PRO A 184 1.71 -11.67 17.09
N VAL A 185 1.98 -12.88 16.61
CA VAL A 185 1.20 -14.09 16.95
C VAL A 185 2.14 -15.05 17.66
N HIS A 186 1.82 -15.41 18.90
CA HIS A 186 2.77 -16.05 19.81
C HIS A 186 2.54 -17.54 19.99
N SER A 187 1.31 -18.03 19.77
CA SER A 187 0.96 -19.42 20.05
C SER A 187 0.21 -20.09 18.91
N LYS A 188 0.31 -21.43 18.85
CA LYS A 188 -0.48 -22.23 17.91
C LYS A 188 -1.99 -22.04 18.10
N VAL A 189 -2.43 -21.85 19.35
CA VAL A 189 -3.84 -21.61 19.68
C VAL A 189 -4.35 -20.32 19.04
N GLU A 190 -3.54 -19.25 19.06
CA GLU A 190 -3.89 -18.00 18.38
C GLU A 190 -3.92 -18.16 16.86
N VAL A 191 -2.96 -18.90 16.29
CA VAL A 191 -2.95 -19.21 14.85
C VAL A 191 -4.22 -19.96 14.45
N ASP A 192 -4.59 -20.99 15.21
CA ASP A 192 -5.78 -21.80 14.93
C ASP A 192 -7.05 -20.95 15.07
N TYR A 193 -7.14 -20.08 16.09
CA TYR A 193 -8.23 -19.11 16.22
C TYR A 193 -8.33 -18.17 15.02
N LEU A 194 -7.22 -17.55 14.59
CA LEU A 194 -7.20 -16.64 13.44
C LEU A 194 -7.61 -17.36 12.15
N LYS A 195 -7.21 -18.63 11.98
CA LYS A 195 -7.68 -19.47 10.87
C LYS A 195 -9.19 -19.69 10.89
N THR A 196 -9.81 -19.89 12.06
CA THR A 196 -11.27 -20.02 12.14
C THR A 196 -12.01 -18.75 11.70
N LYS A 197 -11.38 -17.58 11.79
CA LYS A 197 -11.93 -16.30 11.30
C LYS A 197 -11.75 -16.12 9.79
N GLY A 198 -10.87 -16.89 9.15
CA GLY A 198 -10.59 -16.81 7.72
C GLY A 198 -9.21 -16.24 7.38
N ALA A 199 -8.34 -16.04 8.37
CA ALA A 199 -6.93 -15.78 8.11
C ALA A 199 -6.23 -17.04 7.57
N PHE A 200 -5.15 -16.87 6.82
CA PHE A 200 -4.33 -17.97 6.35
C PHE A 200 -2.89 -17.82 6.84
N THR A 201 -2.10 -18.88 6.71
CA THR A 201 -0.71 -18.90 7.19
C THR A 201 0.26 -19.29 6.10
N GLU A 202 1.43 -18.69 6.11
CA GLU A 202 2.53 -19.07 5.23
C GLU A 202 3.85 -19.14 6.02
N MET A 203 4.70 -20.09 5.64
CA MET A 203 6.02 -20.26 6.24
C MET A 203 7.02 -19.37 5.50
N ILE A 204 7.54 -18.34 6.16
CA ILE A 204 8.44 -17.34 5.54
C ILE A 204 9.64 -17.14 6.47
N ASN A 205 10.86 -17.30 5.93
CA ASN A 205 12.10 -17.21 6.70
C ASN A 205 12.08 -18.05 7.99
N TYR A 206 11.63 -19.30 7.91
CA TYR A 206 11.52 -20.23 9.05
C TYR A 206 10.60 -19.75 10.18
N GLN A 207 9.70 -18.80 9.90
CA GLN A 207 8.63 -18.39 10.82
C GLN A 207 7.26 -18.58 10.19
N LEU A 208 6.32 -19.10 10.97
CA LEU A 208 4.91 -19.20 10.57
C LEU A 208 4.26 -17.83 10.76
N ARG A 209 3.84 -17.20 9.66
CA ARG A 209 3.24 -15.85 9.68
C ARG A 209 1.77 -15.94 9.27
N VAL A 210 0.95 -15.07 9.85
CA VAL A 210 -0.52 -15.06 9.66
C VAL A 210 -0.94 -13.86 8.83
N PHE A 211 -1.78 -14.09 7.83
CA PHE A 211 -2.21 -13.09 6.85
C PHE A 211 -3.72 -13.07 6.67
N LEU A 212 -4.25 -11.88 6.36
CA LEU A 212 -5.61 -11.74 5.86
C LEU A 212 -5.64 -12.00 4.34
N PRO A 213 -6.74 -12.57 3.80
CA PRO A 213 -7.00 -12.58 2.37
C PRO A 213 -6.92 -11.17 1.77
N ASN A 214 -6.41 -11.05 0.54
CA ASN A 214 -6.26 -9.74 -0.11
C ASN A 214 -7.61 -9.16 -0.60
N GLU A 215 -8.68 -9.97 -0.62
CA GLU A 215 -10.02 -9.53 -1.00
C GLU A 215 -10.59 -8.55 0.04
N PRO A 216 -10.92 -7.29 -0.34
CA PRO A 216 -11.30 -6.24 0.61
C PRO A 216 -12.50 -6.61 1.50
N LEU A 217 -13.53 -7.23 0.93
CA LEU A 217 -14.74 -7.64 1.67
C LEU A 217 -14.43 -8.67 2.76
N ILE A 218 -13.61 -9.67 2.43
CA ILE A 218 -13.23 -10.73 3.37
C ILE A 218 -12.32 -10.15 4.46
N ALA A 219 -11.33 -9.36 4.08
CA ALA A 219 -10.40 -8.74 5.02
C ALA A 219 -11.12 -7.83 6.02
N THR A 220 -12.03 -6.99 5.53
CA THR A 220 -12.84 -6.07 6.34
C THR A 220 -13.69 -6.82 7.37
N ARG A 221 -14.36 -7.90 6.96
CA ARG A 221 -15.14 -8.75 7.88
C ARG A 221 -14.27 -9.38 8.96
N ILE A 222 -13.05 -9.81 8.62
CA ILE A 222 -12.12 -10.37 9.61
C ILE A 222 -11.66 -9.28 10.57
N ILE A 223 -11.33 -8.09 10.05
CA ILE A 223 -10.95 -6.93 10.88
C ILE A 223 -12.06 -6.61 11.89
N GLU A 224 -13.31 -6.55 11.44
CA GLU A 224 -14.47 -6.35 12.31
C GLU A 224 -14.53 -7.42 13.42
N GLN A 225 -14.41 -8.70 13.07
CA GLN A 225 -14.44 -9.80 14.04
C GLN A 225 -13.28 -9.80 15.04
N LEU A 226 -12.14 -9.21 14.69
CA LEU A 226 -10.94 -9.16 15.53
C LEU A 226 -10.83 -7.87 16.35
N ASN A 227 -11.58 -6.83 15.97
CA ASN A 227 -11.59 -5.51 16.62
C ASN A 227 -12.70 -5.36 17.68
N ILE A 228 -13.55 -6.38 17.85
CA ILE A 228 -14.57 -6.48 18.91
C ILE A 228 -13.96 -7.05 20.20
#